data_AF-A0A4Q3DEX1-F1
#
_entry.id   AF-A0A4Q3DEX1-F1
#
_cell.length_a   1.000
_cell.length_b   1.000
_cell.length_c   1.000
_cell.angle_alpha   90.00
_cell.angle_beta   90.00
_cell.angle_gamma   90.00
#
_symmetry.space_group_name_H-M   'P 1'
#
loop_
_entity.id
_entity.type
_entity.pdbx_description
1 polymer ?
#
loop_
_entity_poly.entity_id
_entity_poly.type
_entity_poly.pdbx_seq_one_letter_code
_entity_poly.pdbx_strand_id
1 'polypeptide(L)' 'VAGSVYALDPDIPRENQRLAVTVTGEVLGHRLTLDNQDLGSADSRPLILAPRGQHRLRLIDLGGRTVDQVVFTVR' A
#
# COMPACT_ATOMS: atom_id res chain seq x y z
N VAL A 1 15.63 7.54 5.38
CA VAL A 1 14.44 7.92 4.57
C VAL A 1 13.33 8.30 5.53
N ALA A 2 12.79 9.52 5.42
CA ALA A 2 11.60 9.91 6.15
C ALA A 2 10.39 9.27 5.45
N GLY A 3 9.79 8.25 6.07
CA GLY A 3 8.55 7.65 5.58
C GLY A 3 7.33 8.44 6.05
N SER A 4 6.21 8.31 5.34
CA SER A 4 4.94 8.87 5.78
C SER A 4 4.45 8.19 7.07
N VAL A 5 3.86 8.96 7.98
CA VAL A 5 3.22 8.45 9.19
C VAL A 5 1.72 8.70 9.09
N TYR A 6 0.93 7.64 9.24
CA TYR A 6 -0.54 7.69 9.30
C TYR A 6 -0.98 7.31 10.71
N ALA A 7 -1.95 8.01 11.26
CA ALA A 7 -2.54 7.67 12.56
C ALA A 7 -3.92 7.03 12.35
N LEU A 8 -4.22 5.99 13.13
CA LEU A 8 -5.59 5.49 13.26
C LEU A 8 -6.34 6.34 14.26
N ASP A 9 -7.52 6.80 13.88
CA ASP A 9 -8.38 7.62 14.72
C ASP A 9 -9.42 6.71 15.39
N PRO A 10 -9.41 6.57 16.73
CA PRO A 10 -10.36 5.71 17.43
C PRO A 10 -11.82 6.15 17.28
N ASP A 11 -12.07 7.41 16.91
CA ASP A 11 -13.42 7.93 16.73
C ASP A 11 -14.00 7.59 15.36
N ILE A 12 -13.17 7.18 14.39
CA ILE A 12 -13.62 6.76 13.06
C ILE A 12 -13.99 5.27 13.10
N PRO A 13 -15.18 4.84 12.61
CA PRO A 13 -15.51 3.43 12.51
C PRO A 13 -14.46 2.65 11.73
N ARG A 14 -14.12 1.44 12.20
CA ARG A 14 -12.97 0.67 11.68
C ARG A 14 -13.08 0.38 10.18
N GLU A 15 -14.27 0.23 9.65
CA GLU A 15 -14.54 0.05 8.22
C GLU A 15 -14.23 1.29 7.37
N ASN A 16 -14.29 2.48 7.98
CA ASN A 16 -14.04 3.77 7.32
C ASN A 16 -12.58 4.21 7.42
N GLN A 17 -11.78 3.58 8.29
CA GLN A 17 -10.34 3.83 8.42
C GLN A 17 -9.55 3.09 7.32
N ARG A 18 -9.76 3.45 6.04
CA ARG A 18 -9.05 2.84 4.91
C ARG A 18 -8.08 3.83 4.28
N LEU A 19 -6.88 3.35 3.92
CA LEU A 19 -5.92 4.08 3.10
C LEU A 19 -6.09 3.65 1.65
N ALA A 20 -6.31 4.62 0.75
CA ALA A 20 -6.32 4.37 -0.68
C ALA A 20 -4.90 4.32 -1.23
N VAL A 21 -4.58 3.26 -1.97
CA VAL A 21 -3.34 3.17 -2.73
C VAL A 21 -3.63 3.51 -4.18
N THR A 22 -2.94 4.49 -4.72
CA THR A 22 -3.01 4.84 -6.15
C THR A 22 -1.61 4.79 -6.73
N VAL A 23 -1.49 4.21 -7.92
CA VAL A 23 -0.27 4.24 -8.72
C VAL A 23 -0.52 5.12 -9.94
N THR A 24 0.42 5.99 -10.26
CA THR A 24 0.34 6.89 -11.42
C THR A 24 1.35 6.47 -12.48
N GLY A 25 0.95 6.49 -13.75
CA GLY A 25 1.77 6.06 -14.89
C GLY A 25 1.25 4.77 -15.53
N GLU A 26 2.01 4.23 -16.48
CA GLU A 26 1.70 2.95 -17.13
C GLU A 26 2.05 1.79 -16.19
N VAL A 27 1.02 1.03 -15.79
CA VAL A 27 1.15 -0.03 -14.78
C VAL A 27 0.47 -1.33 -15.21
N LEU A 28 0.18 -1.49 -16.49
CA LEU A 28 -0.47 -2.69 -17.01
C LEU A 28 0.37 -3.93 -16.65
N GLY A 29 -0.28 -4.95 -16.08
CA GLY A 29 0.37 -6.19 -15.65
C GLY A 29 1.22 -6.08 -14.37
N HIS A 30 1.38 -4.89 -13.78
CA HIS A 30 2.07 -4.74 -12.51
C HIS A 30 1.17 -5.13 -11.34
N ARG A 31 1.80 -5.55 -10.24
CA ARG A 31 1.12 -5.95 -9.00
C ARG A 31 1.58 -5.13 -7.81
N LEU A 32 0.68 -4.96 -6.85
CA LEU A 32 0.97 -4.36 -5.56
C LEU A 32 1.14 -5.43 -4.50
N THR A 33 2.15 -5.28 -3.64
CA THR A 33 2.30 -6.11 -2.44
C THR A 33 2.52 -5.24 -1.21
N LEU A 34 1.91 -5.60 -0.09
CA LEU A 34 2.06 -4.97 1.22
C LEU A 34 2.57 -6.00 2.21
N ASP A 35 3.80 -5.84 2.70
CA ASP A 35 4.43 -6.79 3.64
C ASP A 35 4.34 -8.26 3.22
N ASN A 36 4.45 -8.49 1.91
CA ASN A 36 4.34 -9.79 1.23
C ASN A 36 2.89 -10.29 1.03
N GLN A 37 1.88 -9.55 1.46
CA GLN A 37 0.49 -9.78 1.04
C GLN A 37 0.28 -9.19 -0.36
N ASP A 38 -0.15 -10.02 -1.30
CA ASP A 38 -0.58 -9.58 -2.64
C ASP A 38 -1.88 -8.78 -2.54
N LEU A 39 -1.86 -7.55 -3.04
CA LEU A 39 -3.02 -6.66 -3.11
C LEU A 39 -3.69 -6.68 -4.48
N GLY A 40 -3.14 -7.42 -5.44
CA GLY A 40 -3.69 -7.52 -6.79
C GLY A 40 -3.01 -6.59 -7.79
N SER A 41 -3.74 -6.29 -8.86
CA SER A 41 -3.26 -5.43 -9.95
C SER A 41 -2.99 -4.00 -9.49
N ALA A 42 -1.96 -3.35 -10.04
CA ALA A 42 -1.56 -2.00 -9.66
C ALA A 42 -2.58 -0.91 -10.02
N ASP A 43 -3.47 -1.18 -10.97
CA ASP A 43 -4.57 -0.30 -11.37
C ASP A 43 -5.88 -0.51 -10.57
N SER A 44 -5.91 -1.48 -9.65
CA SER A 44 -7.12 -1.83 -8.87
C SER A 44 -7.50 -0.83 -7.77
N ARG A 45 -6.60 0.10 -7.44
CA ARG A 45 -6.78 1.14 -6.40
C ARG A 45 -7.27 0.58 -5.04
N PRO A 46 -6.53 -0.35 -4.42
CA PRO A 46 -7.03 -1.03 -3.23
C PRO A 46 -7.17 -0.07 -2.04
N LEU A 47 -8.22 -0.32 -1.25
CA LEU A 47 -8.43 0.29 0.06
C LEU A 47 -7.88 -0.65 1.13
N ILE A 48 -6.82 -0.25 1.82
CA ILE A 48 -6.14 -1.08 2.81
C ILE A 48 -6.42 -0.61 4.24
N LEU A 49 -6.46 -1.56 5.17
CA LEU A 49 -6.31 -1.29 6.60
C LEU A 49 -5.05 -2.00 7.07
N ALA A 50 -3.96 -1.23 7.21
CA ALA A 50 -2.71 -1.73 7.74
C ALA A 50 -2.75 -1.71 9.29
N PRO A 51 -2.29 -2.76 9.98
CA PRO A 51 -2.11 -2.76 11.44
C PRO A 51 -1.20 -1.62 11.91
N ARG A 52 -1.09 -1.38 13.22
CA ARG A 52 -0.05 -0.49 13.76
C ARG A 52 1.33 -1.07 13.48
N GLY A 53 2.28 -0.26 13.01
CA GLY A 53 3.63 -0.70 12.70
C GLY A 53 4.22 -0.08 11.43
N GLN A 54 5.42 -0.52 11.08
CA GLN A 54 6.07 -0.16 9.82
C GLN A 54 5.63 -1.12 8.72
N HIS A 55 5.30 -0.58 7.56
CA HIS A 55 4.81 -1.32 6.40
C HIS A 55 5.59 -0.94 5.15
N ARG A 56 5.72 -1.91 4.25
CA ARG A 56 6.38 -1.75 2.96
C ARG A 56 5.45 -2.12 1.83
N LEU A 57 5.11 -1.13 1.01
CA LEU A 57 4.33 -1.30 -0.21
C LEU A 57 5.30 -1.34 -1.40
N ARG A 58 5.16 -2.36 -2.25
CA ARG A 58 5.99 -2.54 -3.46
C ARG A 58 5.11 -2.63 -4.70
N LEU A 59 5.59 -2.03 -5.77
CA LEU A 59 5.11 -2.24 -7.13
C LEU A 59 6.01 -3.26 -7.82
N ILE A 60 5.43 -4.34 -8.33
CA ILE A 60 6.15 -5.48 -8.91
C ILE A 60 5.77 -5.61 -10.39
N ASP A 61 6.75 -5.74 -11.28
CA ASP A 61 6.53 -5.99 -12.71
C ASP A 61 6.15 -7.46 -13.00
N LEU A 62 5.84 -7.75 -14.27
CA LEU A 62 5.51 -9.11 -14.73
C LEU A 62 6.66 -10.12 -14.56
N GLY A 63 7.90 -9.65 -14.48
CA GLY A 63 9.09 -10.47 -14.24
C GLY A 63 9.37 -10.71 -12.76
N GLY A 64 8.53 -10.21 -11.85
CA GLY A 64 8.71 -10.33 -10.41
C GLY A 64 9.69 -9.34 -9.79
N ARG A 65 10.16 -8.33 -10.55
CA ARG A 65 11.08 -7.31 -10.04
C ARG A 65 10.30 -6.20 -9.35
N THR A 66 10.81 -5.75 -8.21
CA THR A 66 10.29 -4.53 -7.57
C THR A 66 10.76 -3.31 -8.37
N VAL A 67 9.83 -2.62 -9.01
CA VAL A 67 10.12 -1.43 -9.83
C VAL A 67 9.96 -0.13 -9.04
N ASP A 68 9.17 -0.13 -7.96
CA ASP A 68 9.07 0.98 -7.01
C ASP A 68 8.68 0.47 -5.61
N GLN A 69 9.01 1.24 -4.58
CA GLN A 69 8.72 0.90 -3.19
C GLN A 69 8.61 2.13 -2.29
N VAL A 70 7.60 2.10 -1.41
CA VAL A 70 7.48 3.06 -0.30
C VAL A 70 7.44 2.35 1.04
N VAL A 71 7.96 3.03 2.07
CA VAL A 71 7.87 2.60 3.47
C VAL A 71 7.06 3.65 4.23
N PHE A 72 6.04 3.20 4.96
CA PHE A 72 5.21 4.06 5.80
C PHE A 72 5.02 3.43 7.19
N THR A 73 4.54 4.22 8.15
CA THR A 73 4.24 3.75 9.50
C THR A 73 2.81 4.10 9.87
N VAL A 74 2.09 3.14 10.46
CA VAL A 74 0.79 3.36 11.09
C VAL A 74 0.99 3.45 12.60
N ARG A 75 0.47 4.50 13.23
CA ARG A 75 0.57 4.74 14.67
C ARG A 75 -0.79 4.77 15.34
#